data_AF-A0AAN6N9N3-F1
#
_entry.id   AF-A0AAN6N9N3-F1
#
_cell.length_a   1.000
_cell.length_b   1.000
_cell.length_c   1.000
_cell.angle_alpha   90.00
_cell.angle_beta   90.00
_cell.angle_gamma   90.00
#
_symmetry.space_group_name_H-M   'P 1'
#
loop_
_entity.id
_entity.type
_entity.pdbx_description
1 polymer ?
#
loop_
_entity_poly.entity_id
_entity_poly.type
_entity_poly.pdbx_seq_one_letter_code
_entity_poly.pdbx_strand_id
1 'polypeptide(L)'
;MVQIRPPLPPPNTTRHISKIIQFRHPAYPDDIPELLGLNAVEGEDRDGVDYDTALLSCCIITGNKWREGFIARKDDQGAFRRVNRPYDGILRAPVYYFCLEKMELSEKYPVVPSFDHWRFPHGDIPLPWSEISIPTGARRQLLGPRMAAMSRDGSCCKVTGCAKGIEVVHVVPVDAGHWFNSNDMKRYCQRKSIDNENNLITLRRDIRHLFNHGELTFVAKKPDNARCSQVVTHILCEDGPRRELANLYHNRMLHDLRGVAVEMLFARFAWAVFRGLNHRLFDSLFCVQVFDPKTKRSTTERLSAAQIRARMCLFEAYRGSDLGSPRGRGFSPVTHNGFDSDSEY
;
A
#
# COMPACT_ATOMS: atom_id res chain seq x y z
N MET A 1 48.35 -13.20 3.47
CA MET A 1 47.33 -13.96 2.71
C MET A 1 46.11 -13.08 2.51
N VAL A 2 45.59 -12.96 1.29
CA VAL A 2 44.35 -12.23 1.02
C VAL A 2 43.17 -13.17 1.29
N GLN A 3 42.32 -12.83 2.26
CA GLN A 3 41.11 -13.59 2.52
C GLN A 3 40.02 -13.16 1.55
N ILE A 4 39.90 -13.88 0.43
CA ILE A 4 38.79 -13.70 -0.51
C ILE A 4 37.55 -14.32 0.12
N ARG A 5 36.50 -13.51 0.29
CA ARG A 5 35.20 -14.00 0.77
C ARG A 5 34.39 -14.53 -0.41
N PRO A 6 33.62 -15.62 -0.24
CA PRO A 6 32.72 -16.10 -1.28
C PRO A 6 31.68 -15.03 -1.63
N PRO A 7 31.14 -15.04 -2.86
CA PRO A 7 29.98 -14.23 -3.22
C PRO A 7 28.83 -14.41 -2.21
N LEU A 8 28.03 -13.36 -2.01
CA LEU A 8 26.82 -13.49 -1.21
C LEU A 8 25.92 -14.58 -1.81
N PRO A 9 25.37 -15.48 -0.99
CA PRO A 9 24.42 -16.46 -1.49
C PRO A 9 23.21 -15.73 -2.11
N PRO A 10 22.67 -16.22 -3.24
CA PRO A 10 21.45 -15.65 -3.78
C PRO A 10 20.33 -15.77 -2.73
N PRO A 11 19.39 -14.80 -2.70
CA PRO A 11 18.25 -14.89 -1.80
C PRO A 11 17.48 -16.19 -2.04
N ASN A 12 16.99 -16.79 -0.96
CA ASN A 12 16.33 -18.09 -1.01
C ASN A 12 15.04 -17.99 -1.86
N THR A 13 15.04 -18.58 -3.05
CA THR A 13 13.92 -18.54 -4.00
C THR A 13 13.27 -19.92 -4.07
N THR A 14 12.64 -20.35 -2.97
CA THR A 14 11.79 -21.54 -3.03
C THR A 14 10.69 -21.34 -4.07
N ARG A 15 10.57 -22.29 -5.00
CA ARG A 15 9.64 -22.23 -6.14
C ARG A 15 8.19 -22.54 -5.70
N HIS A 16 7.59 -21.80 -4.77
CA HIS A 16 6.17 -21.94 -4.42
C HIS A 16 5.29 -21.14 -5.38
N ILE A 17 4.40 -21.75 -6.16
CA ILE A 17 3.45 -21.04 -7.03
C ILE A 17 2.80 -19.91 -6.23
N SER A 18 2.93 -18.67 -6.74
CA SER A 18 2.36 -17.50 -6.07
C SER A 18 0.84 -17.64 -6.13
N LYS A 19 0.20 -17.84 -4.99
CA LYS A 19 -1.25 -17.91 -4.89
C LYS A 19 -1.79 -16.52 -4.61
N ILE A 20 -2.83 -16.13 -5.33
CA ILE A 20 -3.60 -14.91 -5.02
C ILE A 20 -4.89 -15.36 -4.36
N ILE A 21 -5.17 -14.83 -3.18
CA ILE A 21 -6.44 -15.01 -2.49
C ILE A 21 -7.37 -13.88 -2.91
N GLN A 22 -8.54 -14.25 -3.43
CA GLN A 22 -9.53 -13.33 -3.95
C GLN A 22 -10.56 -12.97 -2.89
N PHE A 23 -10.87 -11.69 -2.78
CA PHE A 23 -11.95 -11.15 -1.95
C PHE A 23 -13.01 -10.54 -2.85
N ARG A 24 -14.17 -11.20 -2.92
CA ARG A 24 -15.27 -10.86 -3.83
C ARG A 24 -16.40 -10.14 -3.11
N HIS A 25 -17.23 -9.49 -3.91
CA HIS A 25 -18.48 -8.92 -3.43
C HIS A 25 -19.59 -9.98 -3.49
N PRO A 26 -20.42 -10.17 -2.43
CA PRO A 26 -21.45 -11.23 -2.38
C PRO A 26 -22.57 -11.07 -3.42
N ALA A 27 -23.00 -9.83 -3.70
CA ALA A 27 -24.06 -9.52 -4.66
C ALA A 27 -23.64 -9.53 -6.15
N TYR A 28 -22.35 -9.66 -6.47
CA TYR A 28 -21.90 -9.76 -7.86
C TYR A 28 -21.72 -11.23 -8.25
N PRO A 29 -22.11 -11.62 -9.48
CA PRO A 29 -21.92 -12.98 -9.93
C PRO A 29 -20.43 -13.33 -10.09
N ASP A 30 -20.13 -14.63 -10.09
CA ASP A 30 -18.76 -15.14 -9.99
C ASP A 30 -17.90 -14.90 -11.25
N ASP A 31 -18.51 -14.45 -12.35
CA ASP A 31 -17.87 -13.99 -13.58
C ASP A 31 -17.35 -12.55 -13.49
N ILE A 32 -17.81 -11.79 -12.49
CA ILE A 32 -17.33 -10.44 -12.22
C ILE A 32 -16.01 -10.50 -11.44
N PRO A 33 -15.02 -9.66 -11.79
CA PRO A 33 -13.76 -9.61 -11.07
C PRO A 33 -13.92 -9.38 -9.56
N GLU A 34 -12.98 -9.92 -8.79
CA GLU A 34 -12.91 -9.69 -7.35
C GLU A 34 -12.70 -8.22 -6.99
N LEU A 35 -13.11 -7.86 -5.77
CA LEU A 35 -12.88 -6.52 -5.24
C LEU A 35 -11.40 -6.29 -4.95
N LEU A 36 -10.71 -7.31 -4.47
CA LEU A 36 -9.31 -7.23 -4.05
C LEU A 36 -8.68 -8.62 -4.18
N GLY A 37 -7.48 -8.68 -4.75
CA GLY A 37 -6.61 -9.84 -4.68
C GLY A 37 -5.43 -9.55 -3.76
N LEU A 38 -5.13 -10.47 -2.84
CA LEU A 38 -3.95 -10.38 -1.98
C LEU A 38 -3.05 -11.59 -2.20
N ASN A 39 -1.75 -11.34 -2.36
CA ASN A 39 -0.77 -12.39 -2.54
C ASN A 39 -0.62 -13.20 -1.25
N ALA A 40 -0.64 -14.51 -1.38
CA ALA A 40 -0.34 -15.43 -0.30
C ALA A 40 1.16 -15.36 0.02
N VAL A 41 1.49 -14.60 1.06
CA VAL A 41 2.87 -14.38 1.53
C VAL A 41 3.04 -14.76 3.00
N GLU A 42 1.95 -15.16 3.65
CA GLU A 42 1.86 -15.53 5.06
C GLU A 42 1.80 -17.05 5.22
N GLY A 43 2.14 -17.53 6.42
CA GLY A 43 2.27 -18.96 6.71
C GLY A 43 3.64 -19.52 6.32
N GLU A 44 3.97 -20.68 6.90
CA GLU A 44 5.24 -21.36 6.66
C GLU A 44 5.44 -21.67 5.16
N ASP A 45 4.35 -22.06 4.49
CA ASP A 45 4.34 -22.43 3.08
C ASP A 45 4.01 -21.28 2.12
N ARG A 46 3.82 -20.05 2.65
CA ARG A 46 3.33 -18.89 1.87
C ARG A 46 2.05 -19.19 1.10
N ASP A 47 1.12 -19.79 1.81
CA ASP A 47 -0.13 -20.29 1.26
C ASP A 47 -1.35 -19.49 1.71
N GLY A 48 -1.12 -18.45 2.53
CA GLY A 48 -2.20 -17.62 3.04
C GLY A 48 -1.92 -16.13 3.16
N VAL A 49 -2.95 -15.43 3.63
CA VAL A 49 -2.96 -13.99 3.90
C VAL A 49 -3.43 -13.77 5.33
N ASP A 50 -2.83 -12.80 6.00
CA ASP A 50 -3.15 -12.39 7.36
C ASP A 50 -4.59 -11.87 7.43
N TYR A 51 -5.39 -12.47 8.31
CA TYR A 51 -6.82 -12.23 8.45
C TYR A 51 -7.11 -10.75 8.71
N ASP A 52 -6.39 -10.14 9.65
CA ASP A 52 -6.63 -8.76 10.07
C ASP A 52 -6.24 -7.79 8.94
N THR A 53 -5.13 -8.05 8.25
CA THR A 53 -4.69 -7.29 7.07
C THR A 53 -5.69 -7.39 5.92
N ALA A 54 -6.21 -8.59 5.63
CA ALA A 54 -7.22 -8.81 4.61
C ALA A 54 -8.53 -8.10 4.94
N LEU A 55 -9.01 -8.23 6.17
CA LEU A 55 -10.24 -7.59 6.63
C LEU A 55 -10.13 -6.07 6.55
N LEU A 56 -9.03 -5.49 7.04
CA LEU A 56 -8.79 -4.06 6.96
C LEU A 56 -8.68 -3.56 5.52
N SER A 57 -8.02 -4.32 4.63
CA SER A 57 -7.95 -3.96 3.21
C SER A 57 -9.33 -3.89 2.58
N CYS A 58 -10.20 -4.87 2.85
CA CYS A 58 -11.58 -4.86 2.38
C CYS A 58 -12.37 -3.67 2.95
N CYS A 59 -12.24 -3.40 4.24
CA CYS A 59 -12.91 -2.27 4.87
C CYS A 59 -12.42 -0.91 4.34
N ILE A 60 -11.13 -0.77 3.97
CA ILE A 60 -10.58 0.45 3.35
C ILE A 60 -11.30 0.72 2.03
N ILE A 61 -11.38 -0.29 1.17
CA ILE A 61 -11.97 -0.14 -0.16
C ILE A 61 -13.49 0.06 -0.11
N THR A 62 -14.17 -0.31 0.97
CA THR A 62 -15.60 -0.02 1.15
C THR A 62 -15.87 1.28 1.92
N GLY A 63 -14.86 2.13 2.12
CA GLY A 63 -15.04 3.42 2.78
C GLY A 63 -15.08 3.34 4.30
N ASN A 64 -14.13 2.60 4.89
CA ASN A 64 -13.86 2.50 6.33
C ASN A 64 -14.92 1.74 7.13
N LYS A 65 -15.43 0.61 6.60
CA LYS A 65 -16.53 -0.15 7.22
C LYS A 65 -16.09 -1.15 8.29
N TRP A 66 -15.17 -0.77 9.17
CA TRP A 66 -14.54 -1.69 10.15
C TRP A 66 -15.50 -2.29 11.18
N ARG A 67 -16.62 -1.60 11.47
CA ARG A 67 -17.58 -1.98 12.53
C ARG A 67 -18.65 -2.96 12.04
N GLU A 68 -18.84 -3.07 10.73
CA GLU A 68 -19.92 -3.83 10.09
C GLU A 68 -19.38 -4.84 9.07
N GLY A 69 -18.13 -4.68 8.63
CA GLY A 69 -17.48 -5.58 7.68
C GLY A 69 -17.03 -6.89 8.29
N PHE A 70 -17.25 -7.98 7.58
CA PHE A 70 -16.72 -9.30 7.92
C PHE A 70 -16.37 -10.12 6.68
N ILE A 71 -15.48 -11.09 6.86
CA ILE A 71 -15.10 -12.04 5.81
C ILE A 71 -16.00 -13.27 5.90
N ALA A 72 -16.47 -13.75 4.75
CA ALA A 72 -17.31 -14.93 4.62
C ALA A 72 -16.75 -15.89 3.56
N ARG A 73 -17.21 -17.14 3.60
CA ARG A 73 -17.06 -18.12 2.52
C ARG A 73 -18.43 -18.61 2.09
N LYS A 74 -18.55 -18.94 0.82
CA LYS A 74 -19.73 -19.60 0.27
C LYS A 74 -19.56 -21.11 0.48
N ASP A 75 -20.55 -21.75 1.11
CA ASP A 75 -20.58 -23.21 1.27
C ASP A 75 -21.07 -23.90 -0.03
N ASP A 76 -21.04 -25.24 -0.05
CA ASP A 76 -21.41 -26.03 -1.23
C ASP A 76 -22.89 -25.85 -1.63
N GLN A 77 -23.73 -25.37 -0.70
CA GLN A 77 -25.14 -25.06 -0.94
C GLN A 77 -25.35 -23.61 -1.41
N GLY A 78 -24.28 -22.83 -1.55
CA GLY A 78 -24.30 -21.45 -1.98
C GLY A 78 -24.58 -20.44 -0.87
N ALA A 79 -24.67 -20.86 0.40
CA ALA A 79 -24.92 -19.97 1.52
C ALA A 79 -23.62 -19.36 2.04
N PHE A 80 -23.69 -18.09 2.44
CA PHE A 80 -22.54 -17.36 2.98
C PHE A 80 -22.39 -17.63 4.48
N ARG A 81 -21.23 -18.14 4.87
CA ARG A 81 -20.85 -18.42 6.27
C ARG A 81 -19.73 -17.48 6.68
N ARG A 82 -19.93 -16.77 7.79
CA ARG A 82 -18.90 -15.90 8.39
C ARG A 82 -17.68 -16.74 8.75
N VAL A 83 -16.51 -16.23 8.40
CA VAL A 83 -15.21 -16.82 8.76
C VAL A 83 -14.74 -16.16 10.04
N ASN A 84 -14.60 -16.96 11.10
CA ASN A 84 -13.93 -16.51 12.31
C ASN A 84 -12.42 -16.41 12.05
N ARG A 85 -11.74 -15.48 12.75
CA ARG A 85 -10.28 -15.35 12.70
C ARG A 85 -9.63 -16.72 13.01
N PRO A 86 -8.85 -17.30 12.10
CA PRO A 86 -8.13 -18.54 12.37
C PRO A 86 -7.20 -18.40 13.57
N TYR A 87 -6.86 -19.52 14.23
CA TYR A 87 -5.99 -19.50 15.40
C TYR A 87 -4.61 -18.89 15.09
N ASP A 88 -4.03 -19.26 13.96
CA ASP A 88 -2.78 -18.71 13.44
C ASP A 88 -2.97 -17.37 12.70
N GLY A 89 -4.22 -16.89 12.62
CA GLY A 89 -4.56 -15.65 11.92
C GLY A 89 -4.45 -15.70 10.40
N ILE A 90 -4.31 -16.87 9.77
CA ILE A 90 -4.01 -16.97 8.33
C ILE A 90 -5.17 -17.57 7.53
N LEU A 91 -5.65 -16.81 6.55
CA LEU A 91 -6.64 -17.22 5.56
C LEU A 91 -5.96 -17.96 4.40
N ARG A 92 -6.43 -19.18 4.06
CA ARG A 92 -5.80 -20.05 3.04
C ARG A 92 -6.72 -20.46 1.90
N ALA A 93 -8.01 -20.15 1.97
CA ALA A 93 -8.91 -20.46 0.88
C ALA A 93 -8.60 -19.58 -0.34
N PRO A 94 -8.85 -20.07 -1.57
CA PRO A 94 -8.60 -19.28 -2.77
C PRO A 94 -9.57 -18.10 -2.91
N VAL A 95 -10.79 -18.22 -2.38
CA VAL A 95 -11.85 -17.23 -2.52
C VAL A 95 -12.54 -17.00 -1.18
N TYR A 96 -12.72 -15.73 -0.87
CA TYR A 96 -13.49 -15.20 0.24
C TYR A 96 -14.43 -14.10 -0.29
N TYR A 97 -15.43 -13.76 0.52
CA TYR A 97 -16.36 -12.68 0.24
C TYR A 97 -16.34 -11.67 1.38
N PHE A 98 -16.38 -10.39 1.05
CA PHE A 98 -16.53 -9.33 2.05
C PHE A 98 -17.99 -8.93 2.17
N CYS A 99 -18.56 -9.06 3.36
CA CYS A 99 -19.96 -8.81 3.64
C CYS A 99 -20.12 -7.70 4.69
N LEU A 100 -21.26 -7.03 4.68
CA LEU A 100 -21.62 -5.99 5.66
C LEU A 100 -22.82 -6.46 6.48
N GLU A 101 -22.74 -6.44 7.82
CA GLU A 101 -23.77 -6.99 8.72
C GLU A 101 -25.17 -6.38 8.53
N LYS A 102 -25.25 -5.14 8.06
CA LYS A 102 -26.50 -4.38 7.91
C LYS A 102 -27.06 -4.36 6.48
N MET A 103 -26.44 -5.11 5.57
CA MET A 103 -26.80 -5.13 4.15
C MET A 103 -27.16 -6.54 3.75
N GLU A 104 -28.21 -6.67 2.94
CA GLU A 104 -28.55 -7.96 2.36
C GLU A 104 -27.44 -8.43 1.41
N LEU A 105 -27.20 -9.73 1.36
CA LEU A 105 -26.11 -10.30 0.54
C LEU A 105 -26.34 -10.09 -0.97
N SER A 106 -27.59 -9.83 -1.38
CA SER A 106 -27.99 -9.47 -2.75
C SER A 106 -27.84 -7.97 -3.05
N GLU A 107 -27.57 -7.14 -2.04
CA GLU A 107 -27.40 -5.70 -2.21
C GLU A 107 -25.96 -5.34 -2.59
N LYS A 108 -25.81 -4.54 -3.65
CA LYS A 108 -24.52 -4.07 -4.14
C LYS A 108 -24.06 -2.86 -3.33
N TYR A 109 -23.25 -3.09 -2.30
CA TYR A 109 -22.68 -2.01 -1.50
C TYR A 109 -21.66 -1.19 -2.31
N PRO A 110 -21.52 0.11 -2.03
CA PRO A 110 -20.61 0.96 -2.79
C PRO A 110 -19.15 0.70 -2.40
N VAL A 111 -18.28 0.67 -3.42
CA VAL A 111 -16.83 0.56 -3.28
C VAL A 111 -16.16 1.87 -3.65
N VAL A 112 -15.14 2.29 -2.91
CA VAL A 112 -14.34 3.46 -3.20
C VAL A 112 -13.43 3.15 -4.40
N PRO A 113 -13.48 3.94 -5.48
CA PRO A 113 -12.81 3.56 -6.72
C PRO A 113 -11.30 3.85 -6.75
N SER A 114 -10.80 4.75 -5.89
CA SER A 114 -9.38 5.07 -5.80
C SER A 114 -9.02 5.77 -4.49
N PHE A 115 -7.73 5.88 -4.22
CA PHE A 115 -7.22 6.62 -3.06
C PHE A 115 -7.70 8.09 -3.03
N ASP A 116 -7.83 8.74 -4.19
CA ASP A 116 -8.30 10.12 -4.29
C ASP A 116 -9.72 10.29 -3.74
N HIS A 117 -10.58 9.29 -3.92
CA HIS A 117 -11.97 9.33 -3.43
C HIS A 117 -12.04 8.93 -1.95
N TRP A 118 -11.09 8.12 -1.48
CA TRP A 118 -11.06 7.65 -0.11
C TRP A 118 -10.93 8.81 0.88
N ARG A 119 -11.72 8.75 1.95
CA ARG A 119 -11.72 9.76 3.02
C ARG A 119 -11.05 9.18 4.26
N PHE A 120 -10.12 9.93 4.83
CA PHE A 120 -9.37 9.47 5.99
C PHE A 120 -10.26 9.43 7.25
N PRO A 121 -10.27 8.33 8.02
CA PRO A 121 -11.13 8.16 9.20
C PRO A 121 -10.53 8.85 10.44
N HIS A 122 -10.57 10.18 10.49
CA HIS A 122 -10.04 10.92 11.64
C HIS A 122 -10.66 10.48 12.96
N GLY A 123 -9.83 10.09 13.92
CA GLY A 123 -10.27 9.68 15.25
C GLY A 123 -10.96 8.31 15.29
N ASP A 124 -11.05 7.60 14.16
CA ASP A 124 -11.68 6.28 14.04
C ASP A 124 -10.81 5.32 13.21
N ILE A 125 -9.50 5.36 13.46
CA ILE A 125 -8.56 4.39 12.89
C ILE A 125 -8.75 3.05 13.61
N PRO A 126 -8.88 1.93 12.87
CA PRO A 126 -9.22 0.64 13.48
C PRO A 126 -8.05 0.00 14.23
N LEU A 127 -8.35 -0.99 15.07
CA LEU A 127 -7.34 -1.91 15.57
C LEU A 127 -6.73 -2.72 14.40
N PRO A 128 -5.46 -3.13 14.48
CA PRO A 128 -4.50 -2.85 15.56
C PRO A 128 -3.82 -1.47 15.46
N TRP A 129 -4.15 -0.65 14.47
CA TRP A 129 -3.47 0.63 14.23
C TRP A 129 -3.63 1.65 15.36
N SER A 130 -4.82 1.74 15.97
CA SER A 130 -5.07 2.66 17.09
C SER A 130 -4.31 2.32 18.37
N GLU A 131 -3.75 1.11 18.48
CA GLU A 131 -2.90 0.67 19.61
C GLU A 131 -1.41 0.92 19.35
N ILE A 132 -1.03 1.39 18.16
CA ILE A 132 0.38 1.70 17.87
C ILE A 132 0.78 2.96 18.64
N SER A 133 1.83 2.82 19.45
CA SER A 133 2.50 3.95 20.08
C SER A 133 3.85 4.21 19.43
N ILE A 134 3.99 5.36 18.76
CA ILE A 134 5.27 5.83 18.21
C ILE A 134 5.78 6.94 19.13
N PRO A 135 6.97 6.79 19.74
CA PRO A 135 7.55 7.83 20.57
C PRO A 135 7.71 9.14 19.80
N THR A 136 7.33 10.26 20.43
CA THR A 136 7.53 11.59 19.84
C THR A 136 9.01 11.83 19.56
N GLY A 137 9.33 12.35 18.38
CA GLY A 137 10.69 12.77 18.04
C GLY A 137 11.07 14.05 18.79
N ALA A 138 12.35 14.23 19.10
CA ALA A 138 12.85 15.50 19.60
C ALA A 138 12.54 16.61 18.59
N ARG A 139 11.95 17.72 19.07
CA ARG A 139 11.53 18.82 18.21
C ARG A 139 12.75 19.58 17.68
N ARG A 140 13.02 19.51 16.38
CA ARG A 140 14.19 20.14 15.74
C ARG A 140 13.76 21.29 14.83
N GLN A 141 13.23 22.35 15.45
CA GLN A 141 12.62 23.47 14.72
C GLN A 141 13.58 24.16 13.74
N LEU A 142 14.88 24.18 14.05
CA LEU A 142 15.92 24.87 13.27
C LEU A 142 16.30 24.13 11.97
N LEU A 143 16.00 22.83 11.83
CA LEU A 143 16.35 22.05 10.65
C LEU A 143 15.19 22.02 9.65
N GLY A 144 15.48 22.11 8.35
CA GLY A 144 14.47 21.83 7.32
C GLY A 144 13.89 20.39 7.45
N PRO A 145 12.65 20.12 6.97
CA PRO A 145 11.94 18.86 7.21
C PRO A 145 12.75 17.60 6.90
N ARG A 146 13.43 17.59 5.74
CA ARG A 146 14.26 16.45 5.32
C ARG A 146 15.47 16.22 6.23
N MET A 147 16.18 17.29 6.62
CA MET A 147 17.30 17.19 7.55
C MET A 147 16.84 16.75 8.96
N ALA A 148 15.69 17.25 9.40
CA ALA A 148 15.08 16.82 10.66
C ALA A 148 14.76 15.32 10.64
N ALA A 149 14.13 14.81 9.58
CA ALA A 149 13.85 13.39 9.39
C ALA A 149 15.12 12.54 9.34
N MET A 150 16.12 12.96 8.56
CA MET A 150 17.39 12.23 8.44
C MET A 150 18.14 12.12 9.78
N SER A 151 18.16 13.22 10.55
CA SER A 151 18.84 13.22 11.84
C SER A 151 18.07 12.47 12.92
N ARG A 152 16.73 12.55 12.94
CA ARG A 152 15.86 11.72 13.78
C ARG A 152 16.07 10.24 13.52
N ASP A 153 16.29 9.88 12.25
CA ASP A 153 16.42 8.50 11.84
C ASP A 153 17.83 7.91 12.03
N GLY A 154 18.79 8.72 12.49
CA GLY A 154 20.18 8.28 12.70
C GLY A 154 20.97 8.11 11.40
N SER A 155 20.51 8.69 10.29
CA SER A 155 21.10 8.51 8.95
C SER A 155 21.16 7.06 8.45
N CYS A 156 20.22 6.21 8.92
CA CYS A 156 20.13 4.81 8.54
C CYS A 156 18.74 4.47 7.99
N CYS A 157 18.66 3.53 7.06
CA CYS A 157 17.41 3.02 6.52
C CYS A 157 16.54 2.41 7.62
N LYS A 158 15.27 2.82 7.72
CA LYS A 158 14.34 2.27 8.72
C LYS A 158 13.91 0.83 8.47
N VAL A 159 14.14 0.28 7.29
CA VAL A 159 13.85 -1.13 6.98
C VAL A 159 15.10 -2.00 7.12
N THR A 160 16.26 -1.55 6.65
CA THR A 160 17.47 -2.39 6.54
C THR A 160 18.56 -2.07 7.57
N GLY A 161 18.50 -0.89 8.22
CA GLY A 161 19.55 -0.41 9.12
C GLY A 161 20.84 0.04 8.41
N CYS A 162 20.93 -0.08 7.08
CA CYS A 162 22.10 0.39 6.32
C CYS A 162 22.28 1.91 6.44
N ALA A 163 23.52 2.41 6.47
CA ALA A 163 23.82 3.84 6.54
C ALA A 163 24.17 4.46 5.17
N LYS A 164 24.37 3.64 4.12
CA LYS A 164 24.73 4.08 2.77
C LYS A 164 23.54 3.95 1.81
N GLY A 165 23.52 4.80 0.79
CA GLY A 165 22.45 4.82 -0.23
C GLY A 165 21.09 5.20 0.34
N ILE A 166 21.08 6.06 1.36
CA ILE A 166 19.87 6.49 2.09
C ILE A 166 19.27 7.73 1.44
N GLU A 167 17.95 7.70 1.30
CA GLU A 167 17.14 8.79 0.76
C GLU A 167 15.98 9.07 1.71
N VAL A 168 15.63 10.35 1.85
CA VAL A 168 14.44 10.79 2.59
C VAL A 168 13.24 10.71 1.65
N VAL A 169 12.20 9.99 2.08
CA VAL A 169 10.98 9.77 1.29
C VAL A 169 9.74 10.11 2.12
N HIS A 170 8.69 10.53 1.43
CA HIS A 170 7.39 10.75 2.05
C HIS A 170 6.68 9.43 2.32
N VAL A 171 6.06 9.31 3.50
CA VAL A 171 5.22 8.17 3.87
C VAL A 171 3.92 8.22 3.06
N VAL A 172 3.13 9.29 3.19
CA VAL A 172 2.09 9.63 2.22
C VAL A 172 2.76 10.33 1.05
N PRO A 173 2.72 9.77 -0.18
CA PRO A 173 3.44 10.32 -1.33
C PRO A 173 3.07 11.77 -1.63
N VAL A 174 4.06 12.53 -2.10
CA VAL A 174 3.85 13.94 -2.48
C VAL A 174 2.79 14.11 -3.56
N ASP A 175 2.70 13.15 -4.49
CA ASP A 175 1.70 13.15 -5.57
C ASP A 175 0.26 13.10 -5.04
N ALA A 176 0.06 12.58 -3.83
CA ALA A 176 -1.22 12.59 -3.13
C ALA A 176 -1.48 13.91 -2.36
N GLY A 177 -0.77 15.00 -2.67
CA GLY A 177 -0.85 16.26 -1.94
C GLY A 177 -2.23 16.92 -1.96
N HIS A 178 -2.99 16.78 -3.05
CA HIS A 178 -4.38 17.25 -3.08
C HIS A 178 -5.27 16.43 -2.15
N TRP A 179 -5.14 15.10 -2.16
CA TRP A 179 -5.83 14.22 -1.22
C TRP A 179 -5.47 14.56 0.24
N PHE A 180 -4.18 14.79 0.51
CA PHE A 180 -3.66 15.14 1.83
C PHE A 180 -4.30 16.43 2.35
N ASN A 181 -4.38 17.46 1.50
CA ASN A 181 -4.99 18.74 1.86
C ASN A 181 -6.51 18.62 2.00
N SER A 182 -7.15 17.88 1.10
CA SER A 182 -8.60 17.65 1.10
C SER A 182 -9.07 16.90 2.35
N ASN A 183 -8.26 15.98 2.88
CA ASN A 183 -8.49 15.25 4.12
C ASN A 183 -7.90 15.94 5.36
N ASP A 184 -7.51 17.22 5.30
CA ASP A 184 -6.92 17.93 6.45
C ASP A 184 -5.77 17.17 7.17
N MET A 185 -5.01 16.36 6.44
CA MET A 185 -3.96 15.51 7.02
C MET A 185 -2.83 16.32 7.66
N LYS A 186 -2.71 17.60 7.29
CA LYS A 186 -1.81 18.58 7.90
C LYS A 186 -1.97 18.72 9.41
N ARG A 187 -3.12 18.31 9.98
CA ARG A 187 -3.35 18.33 11.43
C ARG A 187 -2.44 17.39 12.22
N TYR A 188 -1.90 16.36 11.56
CA TYR A 188 -0.93 15.43 12.13
C TYR A 188 0.53 15.85 11.89
N CYS A 189 0.75 17.00 11.25
CA CYS A 189 2.06 17.54 10.91
C CYS A 189 2.38 18.76 11.75
N GLN A 190 3.56 18.80 12.37
CA GLN A 190 3.99 19.96 13.16
C GLN A 190 4.05 21.28 12.37
N ARG A 191 4.46 21.23 11.10
CA ARG A 191 4.57 22.39 10.19
C ARG A 191 3.36 22.55 9.28
N LYS A 192 2.28 21.79 9.51
CA LYS A 192 1.02 21.84 8.73
C LYS A 192 1.22 21.77 7.20
N SER A 193 2.20 21.00 6.74
CA SER A 193 2.56 20.79 5.34
C SER A 193 2.72 19.30 5.05
N ILE A 194 2.61 18.91 3.78
CA ILE A 194 2.95 17.56 3.33
C ILE A 194 4.45 17.27 3.45
N ASP A 195 5.29 18.29 3.20
CA ASP A 195 6.72 18.26 3.47
C ASP A 195 6.96 18.52 4.96
N ASN A 196 6.83 17.45 5.74
CA ASN A 196 6.94 17.50 7.18
C ASN A 196 7.62 16.25 7.71
N GLU A 197 8.46 16.39 8.72
CA GLU A 197 9.16 15.27 9.36
C GLU A 197 8.22 14.15 9.83
N ASN A 198 6.99 14.46 10.27
CA ASN A 198 5.97 13.48 10.64
C ASN A 198 5.49 12.61 9.47
N ASN A 199 5.68 13.07 8.23
CA ASN A 199 5.36 12.37 6.99
C ASN A 199 6.64 11.95 6.21
N LEU A 200 7.82 12.01 6.81
CA LEU A 200 9.08 11.65 6.15
C LEU A 200 9.77 10.51 6.89
N ILE A 201 10.39 9.60 6.15
CA ILE A 201 11.27 8.54 6.67
C ILE A 201 12.50 8.37 5.78
N THR A 202 13.56 7.79 6.32
CA THR A 202 14.77 7.42 5.57
C THR A 202 14.73 5.95 5.13
N LEU A 203 14.89 5.72 3.83
CA LEU A 203 14.95 4.39 3.24
C LEU A 203 16.20 4.24 2.36
N ARG A 204 16.70 3.01 2.23
CA ARG A 204 17.70 2.68 1.22
C ARG A 204 17.05 2.81 -0.17
N ARG A 205 17.80 3.24 -1.18
CA ARG A 205 17.28 3.59 -2.52
C ARG A 205 16.44 2.48 -3.18
N ASP A 206 16.84 1.22 -3.03
CA ASP A 206 16.09 0.06 -3.50
C ASP A 206 14.77 -0.14 -2.73
N ILE A 207 14.78 0.01 -1.41
CA ILE A 207 13.57 -0.06 -0.58
C ILE A 207 12.63 1.09 -0.91
N ARG A 208 13.16 2.30 -1.11
CA ARG A 208 12.39 3.46 -1.56
C ARG A 208 11.72 3.17 -2.90
N HIS A 209 12.41 2.52 -3.84
CA HIS A 209 11.81 2.14 -5.11
C HIS A 209 10.58 1.24 -4.90
N LEU A 210 10.71 0.15 -4.14
CA LEU A 210 9.61 -0.75 -3.81
C LEU A 210 8.45 -0.02 -3.10
N PHE A 211 8.80 0.87 -2.17
CA PHE A 211 7.84 1.69 -1.45
C PHE A 211 7.11 2.65 -2.41
N ASN A 212 7.80 3.42 -3.25
CA ASN A 212 7.13 4.35 -4.16
C ASN A 212 6.28 3.67 -5.25
N HIS A 213 6.47 2.37 -5.51
CA HIS A 213 5.65 1.60 -6.44
C HIS A 213 4.48 0.87 -5.76
N GLY A 214 4.40 0.88 -4.44
CA GLY A 214 3.35 0.15 -3.68
C GLY A 214 3.63 -1.35 -3.53
N GLU A 215 4.79 -1.84 -3.99
CA GLU A 215 5.21 -3.25 -3.84
C GLU A 215 5.51 -3.60 -2.38
N LEU A 216 6.02 -2.62 -1.62
CA LEU A 216 6.25 -2.69 -0.18
C LEU A 216 5.45 -1.60 0.53
N THR A 217 4.77 -1.96 1.62
CA THR A 217 4.07 -1.02 2.50
C THR A 217 4.30 -1.37 3.97
N PHE A 218 3.64 -0.63 4.85
CA PHE A 218 3.63 -0.91 6.29
C PHE A 218 2.24 -1.37 6.72
N VAL A 219 2.19 -2.36 7.61
CA VAL A 219 0.96 -2.84 8.25
C VAL A 219 1.15 -2.87 9.75
N ALA A 220 0.03 -2.76 10.48
CA ALA A 220 -0.01 -2.95 11.92
C ALA A 220 -0.31 -4.43 12.21
N LYS A 221 0.49 -5.05 13.07
CA LYS A 221 0.22 -6.41 13.58
C LYS A 221 0.33 -6.43 15.10
N LYS A 222 -0.45 -7.28 15.75
CA LYS A 222 -0.37 -7.53 17.19
C LYS A 222 0.19 -8.93 17.42
N PRO A 223 1.50 -9.07 17.69
CA PRO A 223 2.07 -10.36 18.05
C PRO A 223 1.42 -10.93 19.31
N ASP A 224 1.22 -12.25 19.38
CA ASP A 224 0.51 -12.94 20.47
C ASP A 224 1.07 -12.63 21.87
N ASN A 225 2.37 -12.29 21.96
CA ASN A 225 3.06 -12.00 23.21
C ASN A 225 3.43 -10.51 23.37
N ALA A 226 3.02 -9.63 22.46
CA ALA A 226 3.37 -8.22 22.52
C ALA A 226 2.29 -7.41 23.25
N ARG A 227 2.73 -6.51 24.14
CA ARG A 227 1.82 -5.58 24.84
C ARG A 227 1.20 -4.54 23.90
N CYS A 228 1.89 -4.23 22.80
CA CYS A 228 1.49 -3.20 21.86
C CYS A 228 1.58 -3.73 20.43
N SER A 229 0.70 -3.20 19.59
CA SER A 229 0.75 -3.43 18.15
C SER A 229 2.03 -2.82 17.56
N GLN A 230 2.60 -3.52 16.58
CA GLN A 230 3.85 -3.18 15.94
C GLN A 230 3.64 -2.87 14.47
N VAL A 231 4.43 -1.93 13.96
CA VAL A 231 4.51 -1.65 12.52
C VAL A 231 5.51 -2.61 11.90
N VAL A 232 5.07 -3.36 10.91
CA VAL A 232 5.92 -4.27 10.13
C VAL A 232 5.82 -3.95 8.65
N THR A 233 6.84 -4.32 7.89
CA THR A 233 6.82 -4.27 6.43
C THR A 233 5.93 -5.38 5.87
N HIS A 234 5.18 -5.06 4.83
CA HIS A 234 4.32 -5.99 4.11
C HIS A 234 4.57 -5.88 2.61
N ILE A 235 4.55 -7.00 1.92
CA ILE A 235 4.78 -7.09 0.48
C ILE A 235 3.42 -7.32 -0.18
N LEU A 236 2.99 -6.36 -0.99
CA LEU A 236 1.72 -6.43 -1.74
C LEU A 236 1.92 -6.95 -3.16
N CYS A 237 3.16 -7.01 -3.64
CA CYS A 237 3.52 -7.16 -5.05
C CYS A 237 2.82 -8.32 -5.76
N GLU A 238 2.15 -7.99 -6.85
CA GLU A 238 1.71 -8.89 -7.90
C GLU A 238 2.82 -9.10 -8.94
N ASP A 239 2.84 -10.32 -9.48
CA ASP A 239 3.60 -10.80 -10.62
C ASP A 239 5.13 -11.02 -10.50
N GLY A 240 5.51 -12.25 -10.90
CA GLY A 240 6.86 -12.60 -11.32
C GLY A 240 7.77 -13.24 -10.27
N PRO A 241 9.06 -13.46 -10.61
CA PRO A 241 10.04 -14.16 -9.78
C PRO A 241 10.48 -13.38 -8.51
N ARG A 242 9.79 -12.28 -8.16
CA ARG A 242 10.12 -11.34 -7.06
C ARG A 242 9.84 -11.88 -5.64
N ARG A 243 9.81 -13.21 -5.47
CA ARG A 243 9.57 -13.89 -4.17
C ARG A 243 10.66 -13.63 -3.15
N GLU A 244 11.85 -13.23 -3.62
CA GLU A 244 12.92 -12.78 -2.73
C GLU A 244 12.45 -11.63 -1.82
N LEU A 245 11.56 -10.76 -2.29
CA LEU A 245 11.08 -9.62 -1.49
C LEU A 245 10.29 -10.08 -0.27
N ALA A 246 9.47 -11.11 -0.42
CA ALA A 246 8.75 -11.69 0.72
C ALA A 246 9.73 -12.28 1.74
N ASN A 247 10.72 -13.05 1.30
CA ASN A 247 11.78 -13.58 2.18
C ASN A 247 12.55 -12.47 2.92
N LEU A 248 12.90 -11.42 2.18
CA LEU A 248 13.81 -10.38 2.64
C LEU A 248 13.12 -9.31 3.48
N TYR A 249 11.83 -9.07 3.26
CA TYR A 249 11.16 -7.89 3.82
C TYR A 249 9.73 -8.13 4.30
N HIS A 250 9.08 -9.28 4.09
CA HIS A 250 7.74 -9.48 4.65
C HIS A 250 7.79 -9.70 6.17
N ASN A 251 6.81 -9.14 6.91
CA ASN A 251 6.69 -9.20 8.37
C ASN A 251 7.96 -8.80 9.14
N ARG A 252 8.76 -7.87 8.60
CA ARG A 252 9.94 -7.36 9.31
C ARG A 252 9.60 -6.11 10.09
N MET A 253 10.02 -6.09 11.36
CA MET A 253 9.94 -4.89 12.17
C MET A 253 10.85 -3.80 11.60
N LEU A 254 10.38 -2.56 11.68
CA LEU A 254 11.21 -1.41 11.35
C LEU A 254 12.24 -1.19 12.46
N HIS A 255 13.40 -0.65 12.08
CA HIS A 255 14.33 -0.04 13.03
C HIS A 255 13.67 1.15 13.71
N ASP A 256 14.05 1.40 14.97
CA ASP A 256 13.47 2.39 15.91
C ASP A 256 12.77 3.57 15.22
N LEU A 257 11.44 3.49 15.13
CA LEU A 257 10.59 4.47 14.48
C LEU A 257 10.15 5.51 15.50
N ARG A 258 10.44 6.78 15.24
CA ARG A 258 10.11 7.90 16.13
C ARG A 258 9.54 9.05 15.35
N GLY A 259 8.64 9.82 15.97
CA GLY A 259 8.13 11.09 15.44
C GLY A 259 7.41 11.02 14.09
N VAL A 260 7.18 9.84 13.52
CA VAL A 260 6.31 9.64 12.35
C VAL A 260 4.88 9.49 12.85
N ALA A 261 3.93 10.17 12.21
CA ALA A 261 2.52 10.06 12.60
C ALA A 261 1.96 8.69 12.17
N VAL A 262 1.25 8.01 13.08
CA VAL A 262 0.61 6.71 12.79
C VAL A 262 -0.41 6.86 11.65
N GLU A 263 -1.06 8.02 11.59
CA GLU A 263 -2.03 8.38 10.56
C GLU A 263 -1.42 8.40 9.16
N MET A 264 -0.15 8.81 9.04
CA MET A 264 0.56 8.78 7.75
C MET A 264 0.87 7.33 7.33
N LEU A 265 1.22 6.47 8.28
CA LEU A 265 1.49 5.05 8.02
C LEU A 265 0.20 4.31 7.62
N PHE A 266 -0.92 4.59 8.29
CA PHE A 266 -2.22 4.03 7.93
C PHE A 266 -2.70 4.54 6.56
N ALA A 267 -2.58 5.84 6.29
CA ALA A 267 -2.88 6.40 4.97
C ALA A 267 -2.01 5.77 3.88
N ARG A 268 -0.74 5.51 4.19
CA ARG A 268 0.18 4.81 3.29
C ARG A 268 -0.24 3.37 3.02
N PHE A 269 -0.73 2.64 4.03
CA PHE A 269 -1.30 1.31 3.85
C PHE A 269 -2.49 1.37 2.88
N ALA A 270 -3.45 2.26 3.12
CA ALA A 270 -4.59 2.46 2.25
C ALA A 270 -4.19 2.83 0.82
N TRP A 271 -3.24 3.76 0.65
CA TRP A 271 -2.70 4.13 -0.67
C TRP A 271 -2.15 2.92 -1.43
N ALA A 272 -1.44 2.03 -0.74
CA ALA A 272 -0.88 0.84 -1.35
C ALA A 272 -1.96 -0.19 -1.72
N VAL A 273 -3.00 -0.35 -0.89
CA VAL A 273 -4.19 -1.17 -1.21
C VAL A 273 -4.86 -0.68 -2.49
N PHE A 274 -5.15 0.63 -2.60
CA PHE A 274 -5.78 1.18 -3.80
C PHE A 274 -4.92 1.06 -5.05
N ARG A 275 -3.59 1.11 -4.95
CA ARG A 275 -2.71 0.86 -6.11
C ARG A 275 -2.86 -0.56 -6.67
N GLY A 276 -3.13 -1.54 -5.82
CA GLY A 276 -3.43 -2.92 -6.23
C GLY A 276 -4.82 -3.12 -6.83
N LEU A 277 -5.73 -2.15 -6.72
CA LEU A 277 -7.08 -2.24 -7.29
C LEU A 277 -7.17 -1.80 -8.76
N ASN A 278 -6.20 -1.00 -9.21
CA ASN A 278 -6.34 -0.15 -10.38
C ASN A 278 -6.50 -0.88 -11.74
N HIS A 279 -6.37 -2.21 -11.78
CA HIS A 279 -6.39 -3.01 -13.01
C HIS A 279 -7.54 -4.00 -13.15
N ARG A 280 -8.49 -4.07 -12.20
CA ARG A 280 -9.37 -5.26 -12.10
C ARG A 280 -10.86 -5.07 -12.42
N LEU A 281 -11.35 -3.89 -12.77
CA LEU A 281 -12.77 -3.70 -13.10
C LEU A 281 -13.00 -3.90 -14.62
N PHE A 282 -13.75 -4.93 -15.01
CA PHE A 282 -14.12 -5.22 -16.41
C PHE A 282 -15.66 -5.29 -16.58
N ASP A 283 -16.12 -4.73 -17.71
CA ASP A 283 -17.43 -4.75 -18.40
C ASP A 283 -18.78 -4.66 -17.65
N SER A 284 -18.81 -4.65 -16.32
CA SER A 284 -20.04 -4.56 -15.54
C SER A 284 -20.24 -3.20 -14.84
N LEU A 285 -21.48 -2.93 -14.42
CA LEU A 285 -21.83 -1.75 -13.62
C LEU A 285 -21.51 -2.00 -12.15
N PHE A 286 -20.57 -1.24 -11.61
CA PHE A 286 -20.20 -1.27 -10.20
C PHE A 286 -20.90 -0.18 -9.40
N CYS A 287 -21.36 -0.53 -8.20
CA CYS A 287 -21.81 0.43 -7.20
C CYS A 287 -20.57 1.04 -6.57
N VAL A 288 -20.35 2.34 -6.75
CA VAL A 288 -19.14 3.03 -6.30
C VAL A 288 -19.45 4.27 -5.50
N GLN A 289 -18.60 4.55 -4.52
CA GLN A 289 -18.66 5.77 -3.72
C GLN A 289 -17.74 6.83 -4.34
N VAL A 290 -18.33 7.85 -4.96
CA VAL A 290 -17.61 8.94 -5.61
C VAL A 290 -17.58 10.15 -4.68
N PHE A 291 -16.39 10.66 -4.37
CA PHE A 291 -16.20 11.91 -3.64
C PHE A 291 -16.13 13.10 -4.59
N ASP A 292 -16.88 14.16 -4.30
CA ASP A 292 -16.79 15.43 -5.00
C ASP A 292 -15.99 16.45 -4.17
N PRO A 293 -14.80 16.87 -4.63
CA PRO A 293 -13.99 17.87 -3.93
C PRO A 293 -14.65 19.24 -3.76
N LYS A 294 -15.58 19.62 -4.66
CA LYS A 294 -16.25 20.93 -4.62
C LYS A 294 -17.29 20.99 -3.52
N THR A 295 -18.15 19.97 -3.44
CA THR A 295 -19.21 19.90 -2.42
C THR A 295 -18.73 19.26 -1.11
N LYS A 296 -17.55 18.61 -1.12
CA LYS A 296 -16.99 17.82 -0.01
C LYS A 296 -17.92 16.71 0.46
N ARG A 297 -18.69 16.12 -0.46
CA ARG A 297 -19.64 15.05 -0.18
C ARG A 297 -19.31 13.83 -1.01
N SER A 298 -19.64 12.66 -0.48
CA SER A 298 -19.59 11.41 -1.22
C SER A 298 -21.00 11.01 -1.66
N THR A 299 -21.12 10.57 -2.90
CA THR A 299 -22.35 10.04 -3.49
C THR A 299 -22.15 8.59 -3.93
N THR A 300 -23.22 7.81 -3.91
CA THR A 300 -23.21 6.46 -4.46
C THR A 300 -23.71 6.50 -5.91
N GLU A 301 -22.89 6.00 -6.83
CA GLU A 301 -23.19 5.97 -8.25
C GLU A 301 -23.02 4.55 -8.81
N ARG A 302 -23.76 4.24 -9.88
CA ARG A 302 -23.58 3.00 -10.65
C ARG A 302 -22.82 3.31 -11.91
N LEU A 303 -21.55 2.93 -11.97
CA LEU A 303 -20.64 3.29 -13.05
C LEU A 303 -20.08 2.05 -13.74
N SER A 304 -19.89 2.12 -15.05
CA SER A 304 -19.15 1.10 -15.79
C SER A 304 -17.66 1.17 -15.45
N ALA A 305 -16.93 0.08 -15.70
CA ALA A 305 -15.48 0.06 -15.56
C ALA A 305 -14.77 1.21 -16.29
N ALA A 306 -15.23 1.57 -17.49
CA ALA A 306 -14.67 2.68 -18.26
C ALA A 306 -14.94 4.05 -17.59
N GLN A 307 -16.15 4.24 -17.05
CA GLN A 307 -16.49 5.47 -16.31
C GLN A 307 -15.71 5.59 -15.00
N ILE A 308 -15.48 4.46 -14.32
CA ILE A 308 -14.65 4.42 -13.11
C ILE A 308 -13.23 4.84 -13.47
N ARG A 309 -12.61 4.19 -14.47
CA ARG A 309 -11.25 4.52 -14.95
C ARG A 309 -11.10 6.00 -15.30
N ALA A 310 -12.08 6.57 -15.99
CA ALA A 310 -12.08 7.99 -16.35
C ALA A 310 -12.14 8.94 -15.14
N ARG A 311 -12.62 8.46 -13.99
CA ARG A 311 -12.80 9.25 -12.77
C ARG A 311 -11.79 8.93 -11.67
N MET A 312 -10.94 7.91 -11.82
CA MET A 312 -10.03 7.44 -10.75
C MET A 312 -9.10 8.54 -10.20
N CYS A 313 -8.71 9.50 -11.03
CA CYS A 313 -7.93 10.66 -10.61
C CYS A 313 -8.90 11.86 -10.45
N LEU A 314 -9.17 12.27 -9.21
CA LEU A 314 -9.99 13.46 -8.93
C LEU A 314 -9.18 14.74 -9.05
N PHE A 315 -7.87 14.65 -8.83
CA PHE A 315 -6.98 15.78 -8.76
C PHE A 315 -5.98 15.75 -9.92
N GLU A 316 -5.59 16.94 -10.35
CA GLU A 316 -4.44 17.09 -11.25
C GLU A 316 -3.15 16.66 -10.55
N ALA A 317 -2.07 16.50 -11.33
CA ALA A 317 -0.76 16.19 -10.78
C ALA A 317 -0.35 17.25 -9.74
N TYR A 318 -0.12 16.81 -8.50
CA TYR A 318 0.26 17.71 -7.42
C TYR A 318 1.66 18.27 -7.67
N ARG A 319 1.77 19.58 -7.89
CA ARG A 319 3.06 20.26 -7.97
C ARG A 319 3.60 20.50 -6.56
N GLY A 320 4.23 19.47 -6.00
CA GLY A 320 5.10 19.65 -4.85
C GLY A 320 6.30 20.52 -5.22
N SER A 321 6.93 21.15 -4.24
CA SER A 321 8.22 21.84 -4.40
C SER A 321 9.33 20.81 -4.68
N ASP A 322 9.35 20.21 -5.87
CA ASP A 322 10.34 19.21 -6.25
C ASP A 322 11.53 19.90 -6.92
N LEU A 323 12.51 20.28 -6.09
CA LEU A 323 13.88 20.46 -6.55
C LEU A 323 14.52 19.07 -6.69
N GLY A 324 14.46 18.53 -7.91
CA GLY A 324 15.47 17.62 -8.46
C GLY A 324 15.33 16.13 -8.12
N SER A 325 14.41 15.42 -8.79
CA SER A 325 14.76 14.07 -9.24
C SER A 325 15.56 14.19 -10.55
N PRO A 326 16.69 13.47 -10.72
CA PRO A 326 17.43 13.51 -11.97
C PRO A 326 16.56 12.89 -13.06
N ARG A 327 16.13 13.72 -14.03
CA ARG A 327 15.59 13.23 -15.29
C ARG A 327 16.64 12.31 -15.90
N GLY A 328 16.28 11.06 -16.15
CA GLY A 328 17.12 10.14 -16.92
C GLY A 328 17.48 10.84 -18.22
N ARG A 329 18.78 11.07 -18.44
CA ARG A 329 19.25 11.43 -19.78
C ARG A 329 18.94 10.22 -20.65
N GLY A 330 18.04 10.43 -21.61
CA GLY A 330 17.86 9.47 -22.69
C GLY A 330 19.22 9.19 -23.32
N PHE A 331 19.52 7.90 -23.49
CA PHE A 331 20.60 7.47 -24.33
C PHE A 331 20.33 8.01 -25.74
N SER A 332 21.18 8.90 -26.22
CA SER A 332 21.22 9.26 -27.64
C SER A 332 21.62 8.00 -28.43
N PRO A 333 20.88 7.61 -29.47
CA PRO A 333 21.33 6.53 -30.34
C PRO A 333 22.55 7.02 -31.11
N VAL A 334 23.65 6.27 -30.99
CA VAL A 334 24.83 6.41 -31.83
C VAL A 334 24.39 6.10 -33.26
N THR A 335 24.41 7.11 -34.12
CA THR A 335 24.25 6.94 -35.56
C THR A 335 25.45 6.16 -36.09
N HIS A 336 25.20 4.92 -36.48
CA HIS A 336 26.09 4.14 -37.34
C HIS A 336 26.14 4.85 -38.70
N ASN A 337 27.25 5.50 -39.03
CA ASN A 337 27.53 5.89 -40.40
C ASN A 337 27.86 4.62 -41.18
N GLY A 338 26.94 4.22 -42.05
CA GLY A 338 27.16 3.24 -43.10
C GLY A 338 28.19 3.77 -44.09
N PHE A 339 29.18 2.94 -44.36
CA PHE A 339 29.96 3.01 -45.58
C PHE A 339 29.00 2.71 -46.74
N ASP A 340 28.86 3.66 -47.67
CA ASP A 340 28.53 3.33 -49.04
C ASP A 340 29.60 3.97 -49.93
N SER A 341 30.44 3.06 -50.41
CA SER A 341 31.20 3.18 -51.64
C SER A 341 30.24 3.28 -52.81
N ASP A 342 30.39 4.30 -53.64
CA ASP A 342 30.12 4.16 -55.07
C ASP A 342 31.10 5.01 -55.87
N SER A 343 31.72 4.32 -56.81
CA SER A 343 32.55 4.75 -57.91
C SER A 343 31.79 5.62 -58.90
N GLU A 344 32.45 6.61 -59.51
CA GLU A 344 32.57 6.72 -60.97
C GLU A 344 33.38 7.96 -61.41
N TYR A 345 34.28 7.71 -62.38
CA TYR A 345 35.13 8.58 -63.21
C TYR A 345 36.40 9.20 -62.62
#